data_AF-A0A644WVL4-F1
#
_entry.id   AF-A0A644WVL4-F1
#
_cell.length_a   1.000
_cell.length_b   1.000
_cell.length_c   1.000
_cell.angle_alpha   90.00
_cell.angle_beta   90.00
_cell.angle_gamma   90.00
#
_symmetry.space_group_name_H-M   'P 1'
#
loop_
_entity.id
_entity.type
_entity.pdbx_description
1 polymer ?
#
loop_
_entity_poly.entity_id
_entity_poly.type
_entity_poly.pdbx_seq_one_letter_code
_entity_poly.pdbx_strand_id
1 'polypeptide(L)'
;MTLTNLVLIALFVEAIVQQLKPIWDKTAGKITVAEIVSMCLGVLIAVVAKINFLAGVVEISQPVLLYVMYVLTGVALGRGPSFVHDLWVRIRNSITSE
;
A
#
# COMPACT_ATOMS: atom_id res chain seq x y z
N MET A 1 -2.77 10.80 -19.37
CA MET A 1 -2.51 10.77 -17.92
C MET A 1 -2.59 12.18 -17.36
N THR A 2 -3.27 12.38 -16.24
CA THR A 2 -3.37 13.68 -15.54
C THR A 2 -2.29 13.79 -14.45
N LEU A 3 -2.03 15.00 -13.95
CA LEU A 3 -1.08 15.21 -12.84
C LEU A 3 -1.47 14.39 -11.59
N THR A 4 -2.78 14.32 -11.30
CA THR A 4 -3.34 13.50 -10.21
C THR A 4 -2.96 12.03 -10.31
N ASN A 5 -3.01 11.47 -11.53
CA ASN A 5 -2.63 10.07 -11.79
C ASN A 5 -1.15 9.83 -11.50
N LEU A 6 -0.30 10.78 -11.85
CA LEU A 6 1.14 10.69 -11.63
C LEU A 6 1.48 10.77 -10.13
N VAL A 7 0.78 11.63 -9.38
CA VAL A 7 0.89 11.73 -7.92
C VAL A 7 0.39 10.45 -7.23
N LEU A 8 -0.72 9.87 -7.70
CA LEU A 8 -1.24 8.59 -7.17
C LEU A 8 -0.24 7.45 -7.36
N ILE A 9 0.39 7.36 -8.54
CA ILE A 9 1.45 6.36 -8.79
C ILE A 9 2.62 6.57 -7.84
N ALA A 10 3.10 7.82 -7.69
CA ALA A 10 4.23 8.13 -6.82
C ALA A 10 3.94 7.77 -5.34
N LEU A 11 2.74 8.10 -4.84
CA LEU A 11 2.31 7.74 -3.49
C LEU A 11 2.18 6.23 -3.30
N PHE A 12 1.70 5.51 -4.32
CA PHE A 12 1.58 4.05 -4.26
C PHE A 12 2.96 3.37 -4.20
N VAL A 13 3.91 3.83 -5.02
CA VAL A 13 5.29 3.36 -4.99
C VAL A 13 5.93 3.65 -3.63
N GLU A 14 5.79 4.87 -3.11
CA GLU A 14 6.28 5.25 -1.79
C GLU A 14 5.69 4.37 -0.68
N ALA A 15 4.40 4.04 -0.79
CA ALA A 15 3.75 3.16 0.16
C ALA A 15 4.33 1.75 0.14
N ILE A 16 4.58 1.18 -1.04
CA ILE A 16 5.20 -0.14 -1.15
C ILE A 16 6.64 -0.13 -0.62
N VAL A 17 7.44 0.87 -1.01
CA VAL A 17 8.84 0.99 -0.62
C VAL A 17 8.98 1.09 0.90
N GLN A 18 8.14 1.89 1.56
CA GLN A 18 8.18 2.00 3.02
C GLN A 18 7.79 0.67 3.72
N GLN A 19 6.94 -0.19 3.12
CA GLN A 19 6.60 -1.49 3.70
C GLN A 19 7.70 -2.53 3.51
N LEU A 20 8.40 -2.44 2.38
CA LEU A 20 9.53 -3.32 2.08
C LEU A 20 10.83 -2.82 2.72
N LYS A 21 10.88 -1.56 3.17
CA LYS A 21 12.04 -0.93 3.81
C LYS A 21 12.69 -1.80 4.90
N PRO A 22 11.95 -2.39 5.85
CA PRO A 22 12.54 -3.24 6.89
C PRO A 22 13.11 -4.58 6.39
N ILE A 23 12.93 -4.95 5.11
CA ILE A 23 13.57 -6.13 4.51
C ILE A 23 15.06 -5.88 4.23
N TRP A 24 15.43 -4.67 3.81
CA TRP A 24 16.82 -4.32 3.47
C TRP A 24 17.48 -3.36 4.46
N ASP A 25 16.71 -2.53 5.16
CA ASP A 25 17.22 -1.55 6.11
C ASP A 25 17.17 -2.12 7.53
N LYS A 26 18.32 -2.65 7.98
CA LYS A 26 18.48 -3.19 9.35
C LYS A 26 18.29 -2.11 10.44
N THR A 27 18.25 -0.83 10.07
CA THR A 27 17.99 0.32 10.95
C THR A 27 16.49 0.54 11.19
N ALA A 28 15.62 0.02 10.32
CA ALA A 28 14.17 0.27 10.35
C ALA A 28 13.41 -0.53 11.42
N GLY A 29 14.11 -1.29 12.28
CA GLY A 29 13.48 -2.21 13.23
C GLY A 29 13.12 -3.55 12.59
N LYS A 30 13.03 -4.60 13.41
CA LYS A 30 12.66 -5.93 12.94
C LYS A 30 11.19 -5.91 12.54
N ILE A 31 10.85 -6.45 11.37
CA ILE A 31 9.46 -6.72 11.00
C ILE A 31 8.84 -7.59 12.10
N THR A 32 7.77 -7.09 12.71
CA THR A 32 7.02 -7.81 13.74
C THR A 32 6.14 -8.87 13.09
N VAL A 33 5.91 -9.98 13.79
CA VAL A 33 5.00 -11.05 13.31
C VAL A 33 3.62 -10.49 12.91
N ALA A 34 3.12 -9.47 13.63
CA ALA A 34 1.88 -8.78 13.31
C ALA A 34 1.91 -8.09 11.92
N GLU A 35 3.03 -7.47 11.53
CA GLU A 35 3.18 -6.80 10.23
C GLU A 35 3.21 -7.82 9.09
N ILE A 36 3.87 -8.96 9.29
CA ILE A 36 3.88 -10.06 8.31
C ILE A 36 2.47 -10.62 8.12
N VAL A 37 1.76 -10.89 9.21
CA VAL A 37 0.38 -11.40 9.17
C VAL A 37 -0.54 -10.41 8.46
N SER A 38 -0.39 -9.11 8.75
CA SER A 38 -1.17 -8.04 8.10
C SER A 38 -0.86 -7.92 6.60
N MET A 39 0.42 -8.00 6.20
CA MET A 39 0.81 -8.07 4.78
C MET A 39 0.24 -9.30 4.07
N CYS A 40 0.36 -10.48 4.67
CA CYS A 40 -0.18 -11.72 4.10
C CYS A 40 -1.70 -11.65 3.92
N LEU A 41 -2.42 -11.11 4.90
CA LEU A 41 -3.87 -10.95 4.83
C LEU A 41 -4.28 -9.91 3.77
N GLY A 42 -3.54 -8.80 3.68
CA GLY A 42 -3.74 -7.78 2.65
C GLY A 42 -3.55 -8.33 1.23
N VAL A 43 -2.51 -9.14 1.01
CA VAL A 43 -2.28 -9.85 -0.26
C VAL A 43 -3.40 -10.83 -0.57
N LEU A 44 -3.82 -11.64 0.40
CA LEU A 44 -4.93 -12.58 0.23
C LEU A 44 -6.21 -11.87 -0.21
N ILE A 45 -6.60 -10.79 0.47
CA ILE A 45 -7.80 -10.02 0.15
C ILE A 45 -7.67 -9.38 -1.23
N ALA A 46 -6.53 -8.74 -1.54
CA ALA A 46 -6.34 -8.06 -2.82
C ALA A 46 -6.36 -9.03 -4.02
N VAL A 47 -5.81 -10.23 -3.87
CA VAL A 47 -5.83 -11.26 -4.92
C VAL A 47 -7.22 -11.87 -5.07
N VAL A 48 -7.91 -12.21 -3.97
CA VAL A 48 -9.25 -12.82 -4.02
C VAL A 48 -10.29 -11.82 -4.55
N ALA A 49 -10.24 -10.57 -4.08
CA ALA A 49 -11.17 -9.52 -4.48
C ALA A 49 -10.73 -8.79 -5.77
N LYS A 50 -9.59 -9.17 -6.37
CA LYS A 50 -9.04 -8.57 -7.60
C LYS A 50 -8.89 -7.05 -7.52
N ILE A 51 -8.44 -6.56 -6.37
CA ILE A 51 -8.29 -5.13 -6.08
C ILE A 51 -6.96 -4.65 -6.64
N ASN A 52 -7.01 -3.68 -7.56
CA ASN A 52 -5.85 -2.98 -8.09
C ASN A 52 -6.01 -1.48 -7.89
N PHE A 53 -5.16 -0.86 -7.05
CA PHE A 53 -5.21 0.58 -6.80
C PHE A 53 -4.84 1.44 -8.02
N LEU A 54 -4.15 0.88 -8.99
CA LEU A 54 -3.82 1.54 -10.25
C LEU A 54 -4.84 1.23 -11.36
N ALA A 55 -5.94 0.54 -11.04
CA ALA A 55 -7.02 0.31 -11.99
C ALA A 55 -7.60 1.66 -12.45
N GLY A 56 -7.60 1.91 -13.77
CA GLY A 56 -8.02 3.18 -14.36
C GLY A 56 -6.93 4.25 -14.43
N VAL A 57 -5.77 4.02 -13.81
CA VAL A 57 -4.59 4.90 -13.89
C VAL A 57 -3.56 4.35 -14.88
N VAL A 58 -3.35 3.03 -14.86
CA VAL A 58 -2.45 2.30 -15.76
C VAL A 58 -3.24 1.18 -16.43
N GLU A 59 -3.28 1.16 -17.75
CA GLU A 59 -3.80 0.03 -18.51
C GLU A 59 -2.78 -1.10 -18.49
N ILE A 60 -3.13 -2.20 -17.85
CA ILE A 60 -2.28 -3.39 -17.78
C ILE A 60 -2.90 -4.46 -18.66
N SER A 61 -2.32 -4.63 -19.85
CA SER A 61 -2.78 -5.62 -20.83
C SER A 61 -2.26 -7.02 -20.56
N GLN A 62 -1.22 -7.16 -19.74
CA GLN A 62 -0.57 -8.45 -19.46
C GLN A 62 -1.14 -9.10 -18.18
N PRO A 63 -1.70 -10.31 -18.25
CA PRO A 63 -2.33 -10.96 -17.10
C PRO A 63 -1.35 -11.22 -15.95
N VAL A 64 -0.08 -11.52 -16.24
CA VAL A 64 0.97 -11.71 -15.22
C VAL A 64 1.19 -10.41 -14.42
N LEU A 65 1.23 -9.28 -15.11
CA LEU A 65 1.46 -7.97 -14.49
C LEU A 65 0.27 -7.54 -13.62
N LEU A 66 -0.95 -7.99 -13.97
CA LEU A 66 -2.17 -7.80 -13.19
C LEU A 66 -2.10 -8.51 -11.83
N TYR A 67 -1.64 -9.77 -11.80
CA TYR A 67 -1.44 -10.48 -10.53
C TYR A 67 -0.34 -9.84 -9.67
N VAL A 68 0.73 -9.35 -10.29
CA VAL A 68 1.76 -8.57 -9.57
C VAL A 68 1.15 -7.31 -8.95
N MET A 69 0.29 -6.60 -9.67
CA MET A 69 -0.39 -5.41 -9.10
C MET A 69 -1.35 -5.76 -7.97
N TYR A 70 -2.06 -6.88 -8.03
CA TYR A 70 -2.90 -7.34 -6.92
C TYR A 70 -2.07 -7.63 -5.68
N VAL A 71 -0.92 -8.30 -5.84
CA VAL A 71 0.00 -8.56 -4.73
C VAL A 71 0.56 -7.26 -4.16
N LEU A 72 1.01 -6.33 -5.00
CA LEU A 72 1.53 -5.03 -4.56
C LEU A 72 0.45 -4.16 -3.88
N THR A 73 -0.77 -4.20 -4.39
CA THR A 73 -1.93 -3.56 -3.76
C THR A 73 -2.20 -4.16 -2.40
N GLY A 74 -2.12 -5.47 -2.28
CA GLY A 74 -2.24 -6.19 -1.03
C GLY A 74 -1.13 -5.89 -0.02
N VAL A 75 0.11 -5.72 -0.48
CA VAL A 75 1.23 -5.27 0.35
C VAL A 75 0.99 -3.84 0.88
N ALA A 76 0.50 -2.94 0.02
CA ALA A 76 0.14 -1.59 0.43
C ALA A 76 -1.06 -1.58 1.41
N LEU A 77 -2.08 -2.40 1.16
CA LEU A 77 -3.24 -2.61 2.03
C LEU A 77 -2.88 -3.30 3.35
N GLY A 78 -1.86 -4.14 3.35
CA GLY A 78 -1.35 -4.86 4.51
C GLY A 78 -0.81 -3.96 5.62
N ARG A 79 -0.75 -2.65 5.37
CA ARG A 79 -0.62 -1.64 6.42
C ARG A 79 -1.86 -1.46 7.28
N GLY A 80 -3.01 -1.96 6.82
CA GLY A 80 -4.37 -1.89 7.34
C GLY A 80 -4.56 -0.95 8.54
N PRO A 81 -4.47 -1.46 9.79
CA PRO A 81 -4.73 -0.65 10.98
C PRO A 81 -3.71 0.46 11.19
N SER A 82 -2.41 0.25 10.92
CA SER A 82 -1.38 1.28 11.11
C SER A 82 -1.52 2.41 10.10
N PHE A 83 -1.86 2.12 8.84
CA PHE A 83 -2.15 3.17 7.85
C PHE A 83 -3.45 3.89 8.17
N VAL A 84 -4.54 3.17 8.49
CA VAL A 84 -5.81 3.80 8.87
C VAL A 84 -5.66 4.59 10.17
N HIS A 85 -4.89 4.09 11.14
CA HIS A 85 -4.58 4.77 12.39
C HIS A 85 -3.73 6.02 12.14
N ASP A 86 -2.64 5.92 11.37
CA ASP A 86 -1.79 7.06 11.03
C ASP A 86 -2.56 8.11 10.21
N LEU A 87 -3.40 7.67 9.28
CA LEU A 87 -4.25 8.55 8.49
C LEU A 87 -5.32 9.22 9.36
N TRP A 88 -5.96 8.46 10.25
CA TRP A 88 -6.96 8.97 11.20
C TRP A 88 -6.35 9.97 12.21
N VAL A 89 -5.15 9.69 12.71
CA VAL A 89 -4.39 10.61 13.59
C VAL A 89 -4.02 11.88 12.83
N ARG A 90 -3.51 11.77 11.60
CA ARG A 90 -3.17 12.93 10.78
C ARG A 90 -4.39 13.79 10.45
N ILE A 91 -5.51 13.19 10.05
CA ILE A 91 -6.77 13.90 9.74
C ILE A 91 -7.33 14.59 10.99
N ARG A 92 -7.36 13.90 12.13
CA ARG A 92 -7.81 14.50 13.40
C ARG A 92 -7.00 15.73 13.77
N ASN A 93 -5.67 15.64 13.67
CA ASN A 93 -4.79 16.75 14.02
C ASN A 93 -4.97 17.95 13.08
N SER A 94 -5.22 17.72 11.77
CA SER A 94 -5.51 18.82 10.83
C SER A 94 -6.86 19.51 11.06
N ILE A 95 -7.85 18.80 11.61
CA ILE A 95 -9.18 19.37 11.92
C ILE A 95 -9.16 20.12 13.26
N THR A 96 -8.28 19.73 14.19
CA THR A 96 -8.19 20.34 15.53
C THR A 96 -7.24 21.55 15.57
N SER A 97 -6.56 21.85 14.46
CA SER A 97 -5.64 22.99 14.32
C SER A 97 -6.29 24.26 13.74
N GLU A 98 -7.62 24.29 13.63
CA GLU A 98 -8.41 25.52 13.42
C GLU A 98 -9.02 26.03 14.73
#